data_AF-A0A940AZ68-F1
#
_entry.id   AF-A0A940AZ68-F1
#
_cell.length_a   1.000
_cell.length_b   1.000
_cell.length_c   1.000
_cell.angle_alpha   90.00
_cell.angle_beta   90.00
_cell.angle_gamma   90.00
#
_symmetry.space_group_name_H-M   'P 1'
#
loop_
_entity.id
_entity.type
_entity.pdbx_description
1 polymer ?
#
loop_
_entity_poly.entity_id
_entity_poly.type
_entity_poly.pdbx_seq_one_letter_code
_entity_poly.pdbx_strand_id
1 'polypeptide(L)' 'GCCKDACPAEAISEGTPYVIDADKCVDCGACAATCPNEAIAPA' A
#
# COMPACT_ATOMS: atom_id res chain seq x y z
N GLY A 1 5.34 -7.46 -3.08
CA GLY A 1 6.67 -6.89 -2.87
C GLY A 1 6.55 -5.38 -2.85
N CYS A 2 6.70 -4.72 -4.01
CA CYS A 2 6.89 -3.27 -4.08
C CYS A 2 5.92 -2.40 -3.25
N CYS A 3 4.62 -2.70 -3.23
CA CYS A 3 3.66 -1.90 -2.46
C CYS A 3 3.97 -1.94 -0.95
N LYS A 4 4.28 -3.15 -0.43
CA LYS A 4 4.64 -3.38 0.97
C LYS A 4 5.97 -2.72 1.32
N ASP A 5 6.96 -2.84 0.43
CA ASP A 5 8.29 -2.26 0.64
C ASP A 5 8.27 -0.73 0.59
N ALA A 6 7.33 -0.13 -0.15
CA ALA A 6 7.16 1.32 -0.24
C ALA A 6 6.35 1.92 0.90
N CYS A 7 5.69 1.12 1.76
CA CYS A 7 4.85 1.64 2.83
C CYS A 7 5.70 2.03 4.05
N PRO A 8 5.89 3.34 4.35
CA PRO A 8 6.73 3.76 5.48
C PRO A 8 6.12 3.42 6.85
N ALA A 9 4.81 3.18 6.88
CA ALA A 9 4.08 2.82 8.10
C ALA A 9 3.94 1.30 8.29
N GLU A 10 4.52 0.49 7.38
CA GLU A 10 4.37 -0.97 7.38
C GLU A 10 2.90 -1.43 7.48
N ALA A 11 1.99 -0.62 6.92
CA ALA A 11 0.55 -0.83 6.98
C ALA A 11 0.05 -1.91 6.01
N ILE A 12 0.92 -2.48 5.17
CA ILE A 12 0.54 -3.40 4.11
C ILE A 12 0.97 -4.82 4.44
N SER A 13 0.00 -5.73 4.47
CA SER A 13 0.21 -7.16 4.70
C SER A 13 0.01 -7.97 3.43
N GLU A 14 0.72 -9.10 3.33
CA GLU A 14 0.62 -10.02 2.20
C GLU A 14 -0.76 -10.70 2.18
N GLY A 15 -1.36 -10.77 0.99
CA GLY A 15 -2.66 -11.37 0.74
C GLY A 15 -2.94 -11.45 -0.76
N THR A 16 -4.08 -12.02 -1.13
CA THR A 16 -4.59 -12.09 -2.51
C THR A 16 -5.99 -11.48 -2.58
N PRO A 17 -6.12 -10.15 -2.74
CA PRO A 17 -5.06 -9.12 -2.89
C PRO A 17 -4.37 -8.74 -1.58
N TYR A 18 -3.29 -7.96 -1.66
CA TYR A 18 -2.62 -7.38 -0.48
C TYR A 18 -3.62 -6.53 0.31
N VAL A 19 -3.45 -6.50 1.64
CA VAL A 19 -4.37 -5.81 2.55
C VAL A 19 -3.68 -4.60 3.15
N ILE A 20 -4.36 -3.45 3.14
CA ILE A 20 -3.91 -2.21 3.79
C ILE A 20 -4.66 -2.08 5.12
N ASP A 21 -3.91 -1.96 6.20
CA ASP A 21 -4.42 -1.63 7.53
C ASP A 21 -4.73 -0.14 7.60
N ALA A 22 -6.02 0.21 7.60
CA ALA A 22 -6.49 1.58 7.61
C ALA A 22 -6.11 2.33 8.90
N ASP A 23 -5.93 1.62 10.02
CA ASP A 23 -5.56 2.25 11.30
C ASP A 23 -4.08 2.67 11.32
N LYS A 24 -3.25 2.01 10.50
CA LYS A 24 -1.83 2.34 10.32
C LYS A 24 -1.56 3.21 9.10
N CYS A 25 -2.49 3.25 8.15
CA CYS A 25 -2.32 4.05 6.95
C CYS A 25 -2.27 5.54 7.31
N VAL A 26 -1.26 6.23 6.77
CA VAL A 26 -1.07 7.68 6.96
C VAL A 26 -1.29 8.46 5.66
N ASP A 27 -1.97 7.82 4.69
CA ASP A 27 -2.36 8.40 3.40
C ASP A 27 -1.21 9.08 2.62
N CYS A 28 0.00 8.54 2.76
CA CYS A 28 1.20 9.09 2.11
C CYS A 28 1.25 8.88 0.57
N GLY A 29 0.42 7.99 0.02
CA GLY A 29 0.37 7.70 -1.43
C GLY A 29 1.57 6.94 -2.01
N ALA A 30 2.57 6.55 -1.21
CA ALA A 30 3.80 5.91 -1.69
C ALA A 30 3.54 4.56 -2.40
N CYS A 31 2.61 3.76 -1.87
CA CYS A 31 2.23 2.48 -2.48
C CYS A 31 1.57 2.66 -3.86
N ALA A 32 0.74 3.69 -4.02
CA ALA A 32 0.11 4.01 -5.31
C ALA A 32 1.16 4.51 -6.33
N ALA A 33 2.09 5.37 -5.91
CA ALA A 33 3.14 5.92 -6.77
C ALA A 33 4.10 4.85 -7.32
N THR A 34 4.39 3.79 -6.56
CA THR A 34 5.23 2.68 -7.02
C THR A 34 4.46 1.57 -7.74
N CYS A 35 3.12 1.61 -7.78
CA CYS A 35 2.32 0.52 -8.30
C CYS A 35 2.32 0.56 -9.84
N PRO A 36 2.99 -0.39 -10.54
CA PRO A 36 3.08 -0.36 -12.00
C PRO A 36 1.74 -0.63 -12.69
N ASN A 37 0.79 -1.22 -11.95
CA ASN A 37 -0.53 -1.59 -12.45
C ASN A 37 -1.60 -0.59 -12.04
N GLU A 38 -1.23 0.50 -11.35
CA GLU A 38 -2.17 1.48 -10.78
C GLU A 38 -3.32 0.82 -9.99
N ALA A 39 -3.05 -0.35 -9.39
CA ALA A 39 -4.07 -1.20 -8.78
C ALA A 39 -4.57 -0.65 -7.43
N ILE A 40 -3.97 0.42 -6.94
CA ILE A 40 -4.27 1.04 -5.66
C ILE A 40 -4.92 2.40 -5.95
N ALA A 41 -6.22 2.51 -5.68
CA ALA A 41 -6.87 3.81 -5.59
C ALA A 41 -6.67 4.35 -4.17
N PRO A 42 -6.31 5.64 -4.00
CA PRO A 42 -6.36 6.28 -2.68
C PRO A 42 -7.81 6.22 -2.16
N ALA A 43 -7.96 5.96 -0.85
CA ALA A 43 -9.24 6.09 -0.17
C ALA A 43 -9.67 7.56 -0.07
#